data_AF-A0A0C3GDH7-F1
#
_entry.id   AF-A0A0C3GDH7-F1
#
_cell.length_a   1.000
_cell.length_b   1.000
_cell.length_c   1.000
_cell.angle_alpha   90.00
_cell.angle_beta   90.00
_cell.angle_gamma   90.00
#
_symmetry.space_group_name_H-M   'P 1'
#
loop_
_entity.id
_entity.type
_entity.pdbx_description
1 polymer ?
#
loop_
_entity_poly.entity_id
_entity_poly.type
_entity_poly.pdbx_seq_one_letter_code
_entity_poly.pdbx_strand_id
1 'polypeptide(L)'
;MPNRQIEQGIKLAGVKLYDHGVLSLATILDVLGYSQRTFFRTLRLWRKTGDVVSAPSNMRGCLCALNYNDITYLLLLIEQNPDYFLDELLDLLATNRFISVHFSTILRTLECTGVSCKKLRKIALERDEFCRADYVHRMSQYPPEYLSFLDETSKDERTLTRGYGSLDGIVACKAVEGSMTKELFLEWLEFNVV
;
A
#
# COMPACT_ATOMS: atom_id res chain seq x y z
N MET A 1 39.52 -2.84 6.03
CA MET A 1 38.47 -3.36 6.93
C MET A 1 37.11 -2.94 6.40
N PRO A 2 36.13 -3.85 6.33
CA PRO A 2 34.76 -3.50 5.91
C PRO A 2 34.17 -2.44 6.86
N ASN A 3 33.29 -1.61 6.32
CA ASN A 3 32.67 -0.51 7.07
C ASN A 3 31.72 -1.08 8.14
N ARG A 4 32.21 -1.24 9.37
CA ARG A 4 31.43 -1.68 10.52
C ARG A 4 30.69 -0.50 11.12
N GLN A 5 29.39 -0.64 11.34
CA GLN A 5 28.62 0.34 12.12
C GLN A 5 29.05 0.24 13.59
N ILE A 6 29.64 1.32 14.09
CA ILE A 6 30.05 1.43 15.50
C ILE A 6 28.93 2.13 16.26
N GLU A 7 28.49 1.49 17.35
CA GLU A 7 27.45 1.98 18.23
C GLU A 7 27.81 3.35 18.84
N GLN A 8 26.80 4.20 19.04
CA GLN A 8 26.97 5.55 19.59
C GLN A 8 27.60 5.53 20.99
N GLY A 9 27.19 4.61 21.85
CA GLY A 9 27.71 4.47 23.22
C GLY A 9 29.21 4.22 23.25
N ILE A 10 29.72 3.34 22.38
CA ILE A 10 31.14 3.02 22.27
C ILE A 10 31.94 4.27 21.86
N LYS A 11 31.38 5.09 20.96
CA LYS A 11 32.04 6.33 20.52
C LYS A 11 32.09 7.38 21.61
N LEU A 12 31.03 7.49 22.40
CA LEU A 12 30.97 8.40 23.54
C LEU A 12 31.92 7.97 24.65
N ALA A 13 32.02 6.67 24.94
CA ALA A 13 32.98 6.12 25.88
C ALA A 13 34.43 6.41 25.47
N GLY A 14 34.77 6.19 24.20
CA GLY A 14 36.12 6.47 23.69
C GLY A 14 36.51 7.95 23.79
N VAL A 15 35.58 8.87 23.50
CA VAL A 15 35.82 10.31 23.66
C VAL A 15 36.01 10.68 25.13
N LYS A 16 35.17 10.18 26.04
CA LYS A 16 35.28 10.45 27.48
C LYS A 16 36.59 9.91 28.08
N LEU A 17 36.98 8.69 27.73
CA LEU A 17 38.23 8.09 28.21
C LEU A 17 39.46 8.90 27.78
N TYR A 18 39.42 9.46 26.57
CA TYR A 18 40.47 10.32 26.05
C TYR A 18 40.49 11.70 26.72
N ASP A 19 39.31 12.32 26.94
CA ASP A 19 39.20 13.65 27.56
C ASP A 19 39.63 13.64 29.04
N HIS A 20 39.31 12.57 29.76
CA HIS A 20 39.73 12.37 31.15
C HIS A 20 41.18 11.87 31.28
N GLY A 21 41.87 11.56 30.19
CA GLY A 21 43.28 11.14 30.20
C GLY A 21 43.57 9.81 30.93
N VAL A 22 42.56 8.96 31.12
CA VAL A 22 42.66 7.74 31.93
C VAL A 22 43.50 6.65 31.25
N LEU A 23 43.49 6.60 29.92
CA LEU A 23 44.19 5.59 29.13
C LEU A 23 44.95 6.23 27.96
N SER A 24 46.02 5.57 27.51
CA SER A 24 46.74 5.99 26.31
C SER A 24 45.88 5.79 25.06
N LEU A 25 46.06 6.64 24.05
CA LEU A 25 45.28 6.56 22.81
C LEU A 25 45.42 5.18 22.13
N ALA A 26 46.61 4.59 22.14
CA ALA A 26 46.83 3.27 21.55
C ALA A 26 46.00 2.17 22.25
N THR A 27 45.96 2.20 23.59
CA THR A 27 45.16 1.28 24.40
C THR A 27 43.66 1.47 24.17
N ILE A 28 43.19 2.72 24.06
CA ILE A 28 41.78 3.03 23.80
C ILE A 28 41.36 2.49 22.43
N LEU A 29 42.19 2.67 21.40
CA LEU A 29 41.90 2.21 20.04
C LEU A 29 41.86 0.68 19.94
N ASP A 30 42.75 -0.01 20.64
CA ASP A 30 42.81 -1.47 20.67
C ASP A 30 41.58 -2.08 21.39
N VAL A 31 41.27 -1.57 22.60
CA VAL A 31 40.15 -2.06 23.42
C VAL A 31 38.79 -1.82 22.75
N LEU A 32 38.60 -0.65 22.13
CA LEU A 32 37.32 -0.31 21.50
C LEU A 32 37.21 -0.78 20.04
N GLY A 33 38.31 -1.27 19.44
CA GLY A 33 38.37 -1.66 18.03
C GLY A 33 38.23 -0.49 17.06
N TYR A 34 38.83 0.67 17.37
CA TYR A 34 38.73 1.89 16.57
C TYR A 34 39.90 1.99 15.60
N SER A 35 39.61 2.40 14.36
CA SER A 35 40.66 3.01 13.56
C SER A 35 40.98 4.40 14.11
N GLN A 36 42.26 4.78 14.08
CA GLN A 36 42.69 6.12 14.47
C GLN A 36 41.93 7.22 13.70
N ARG A 37 41.64 6.99 12.41
CA ARG A 37 40.84 7.90 11.56
C ARG A 37 39.40 8.08 12.07
N THR A 38 38.71 6.99 12.40
CA THR A 38 37.33 7.07 12.91
C THR A 38 37.28 7.78 14.25
N PHE A 39 38.24 7.50 15.13
CA PHE A 39 38.36 8.18 16.41
C PHE A 39 38.52 9.70 16.25
N PHE A 40 39.46 10.17 15.43
CA PHE A 40 39.64 11.61 15.23
C PHE A 40 38.46 12.28 14.52
N ARG A 41 37.76 11.59 13.60
CA ARG A 41 36.52 12.12 13.00
C ARG A 41 35.44 12.32 14.06
N THR A 42 35.27 11.34 14.94
CA THR A 42 34.36 11.36 16.08
C THR A 42 34.73 12.47 17.07
N LEU A 43 36.01 12.60 17.43
CA LEU A 43 36.50 13.64 18.33
C LEU A 43 36.29 15.05 17.74
N ARG A 44 36.53 15.20 16.43
CA ARG A 44 36.28 16.47 15.72
C ARG A 44 34.80 16.84 15.73
N LEU A 45 33.91 15.85 15.60
CA LEU A 45 32.47 16.06 15.64
C LEU A 45 32.02 16.43 17.07
N TRP A 46 32.48 15.70 18.08
CA TRP A 46 32.21 16.00 19.49
C TRP A 46 32.61 17.42 19.87
N ARG A 47 33.83 17.85 19.50
CA ARG A 47 34.31 19.21 19.77
C ARG A 47 33.51 20.31 19.08
N LYS A 48 32.82 19.99 17.97
CA LYS A 48 32.05 20.96 17.19
C LYS A 48 30.58 21.03 17.59
N THR A 49 29.98 19.88 17.89
CA THR A 49 28.52 19.74 18.02
C THR A 49 28.11 19.29 19.42
N GLY A 50 29.04 18.79 20.24
CA GLY A 50 28.72 18.19 21.55
C GLY A 50 28.06 16.82 21.45
N ASP A 51 27.97 16.25 20.24
CA ASP A 51 27.45 14.90 19.99
C ASP A 51 28.41 14.13 19.08
N VAL A 52 28.31 12.82 19.16
CA VAL A 52 29.16 11.85 18.52
C VAL A 52 28.53 11.28 17.23
N VAL A 53 27.25 11.58 17.02
CA VAL A 53 26.50 11.30 15.80
C VAL A 53 26.31 12.59 15.03
N SER A 54 26.58 12.55 13.72
CA SER A 54 26.34 13.72 12.88
C SER A 54 24.84 13.89 12.74
N ALA A 55 24.34 15.11 12.86
CA ALA A 55 22.99 15.43 12.41
C ALA A 55 22.79 14.89 10.98
N PRO A 56 21.62 14.32 10.66
CA PRO A 56 21.33 13.88 9.32
C PRO A 56 21.53 15.07 8.37
N SER A 57 22.30 14.87 7.29
CA SER A 57 22.35 15.86 6.21
C SER A 57 20.93 16.00 5.67
N ASN A 58 20.35 17.20 5.76
CA ASN A 58 19.05 17.51 5.17
C ASN A 58 19.03 17.30 3.65
N MET A 59 20.20 17.22 3.02
CA MET A 59 20.37 16.85 1.63
C MET A 59 20.77 15.38 1.53
N ARG A 60 19.82 14.46 1.71
CA ARG A 60 19.96 13.07 1.29
C ARG A 60 18.77 12.71 0.41
N GLY A 61 19.04 12.49 -0.88
CA GLY A 61 18.04 12.07 -1.85
C GLY A 61 18.48 12.35 -3.30
N CYS A 62 17.87 11.63 -4.24
CA CYS A 62 17.89 11.99 -5.64
C CYS A 62 17.01 13.25 -5.83
N LEU A 63 17.42 14.18 -6.68
CA LEU A 63 16.58 15.33 -7.04
C LEU A 63 15.24 14.80 -7.58
N CYS A 64 14.13 15.26 -6.99
CA CYS A 64 12.80 14.96 -7.50
C CYS A 64 12.69 15.57 -8.91
N ALA A 65 12.36 14.75 -9.91
CA ALA A 65 12.22 15.23 -11.29
C ALA A 65 11.03 16.19 -11.48
N LEU A 66 10.05 16.13 -10.58
CA LEU A 66 8.89 17.01 -10.56
C LEU A 66 9.08 18.12 -9.54
N ASN A 67 8.87 19.37 -9.97
CA ASN A 67 8.88 20.51 -9.08
C ASN A 67 7.54 20.59 -8.31
N TYR A 68 7.52 21.38 -7.24
CA TYR A 68 6.32 21.66 -6.44
C TYR A 68 5.12 22.09 -7.30
N ASN A 69 5.34 22.93 -8.31
CA ASN A 69 4.27 23.39 -9.20
C ASN A 69 3.69 22.26 -10.06
N ASP A 70 4.51 21.28 -10.46
CA ASP A 70 4.07 20.14 -11.26
C ASP A 70 3.30 19.13 -10.41
N ILE A 71 3.76 18.93 -9.17
CA ILE A 71 3.05 18.14 -8.18
C ILE A 71 1.69 18.77 -7.87
N THR A 72 1.64 20.09 -7.66
CA THR A 72 0.39 20.82 -7.41
C THR A 72 -0.58 20.69 -8.59
N TYR A 73 -0.05 20.77 -9.82
CA TYR A 73 -0.84 20.57 -11.03
C TYR A 73 -1.43 19.16 -11.14
N LEU A 74 -0.63 18.11 -10.84
CA LEU A 74 -1.13 16.73 -10.79
C LEU A 74 -2.23 16.54 -9.75
N LEU A 75 -2.06 17.12 -8.56
CA LEU A 75 -3.08 17.04 -7.51
C LEU A 75 -4.38 17.69 -7.95
N LEU A 76 -4.32 18.85 -8.60
CA LEU A 76 -5.49 19.55 -9.10
C LEU A 76 -6.23 18.75 -10.19
N LEU A 77 -5.51 18.05 -11.07
CA LEU A 77 -6.13 17.15 -12.05
C LEU A 77 -6.89 15.99 -11.39
N ILE A 78 -6.27 15.36 -10.38
CA ILE A 78 -6.84 14.22 -9.67
C ILE A 78 -8.05 14.65 -8.82
N GLU A 79 -7.99 15.84 -8.20
CA GLU A 79 -9.13 16.40 -7.47
C GLU A 79 -10.32 16.68 -8.38
N GLN A 80 -10.07 17.10 -9.62
CA GLN A 80 -11.13 17.36 -10.60
C GLN A 80 -11.72 16.06 -11.15
N ASN A 81 -10.87 15.10 -11.53
CA ASN A 81 -11.29 13.81 -12.06
C ASN A 81 -10.37 12.69 -11.50
N PRO A 82 -10.84 11.88 -10.54
CA PRO A 82 -10.03 10.82 -9.92
C PRO A 82 -9.85 9.59 -10.83
N ASP A 83 -10.52 9.57 -11.99
CA ASP A 83 -10.54 8.43 -12.91
C ASP A 83 -9.36 8.42 -13.90
N TYR A 84 -8.49 9.44 -13.87
CA TYR A 84 -7.32 9.49 -14.75
C TYR A 84 -6.37 8.32 -14.52
N PHE A 85 -5.96 7.68 -15.61
CA PHE A 85 -4.90 6.68 -15.60
C PHE A 85 -3.50 7.33 -15.59
N LEU A 86 -2.48 6.57 -15.18
CA LEU A 86 -1.11 7.08 -15.06
C LEU A 86 -0.50 7.51 -16.40
N ASP A 87 -0.87 6.85 -17.50
CA ASP A 87 -0.50 7.20 -18.87
C ASP A 87 -1.21 8.48 -19.34
N GLU A 88 -2.48 8.67 -19.01
CA GLU A 88 -3.18 9.93 -19.28
C GLU A 88 -2.54 11.10 -18.52
N LEU A 89 -2.16 10.89 -17.25
CA LEU A 89 -1.43 11.89 -16.46
C LEU A 89 -0.03 12.19 -17.05
N LEU A 90 0.63 11.18 -17.65
CA LEU A 90 1.88 11.40 -18.37
C LEU A 90 1.69 12.29 -19.59
N ASP A 91 0.67 11.99 -20.40
CA ASP A 91 0.36 12.77 -21.59
C ASP A 91 -0.02 14.22 -21.23
N LEU A 92 -0.78 14.42 -20.15
CA LEU A 92 -1.13 15.75 -19.65
C LEU A 92 0.09 16.52 -19.12
N LEU A 93 1.04 15.86 -18.46
CA LEU A 93 2.30 16.49 -18.04
C LEU A 93 3.19 16.84 -19.24
N ALA A 94 3.30 15.95 -20.21
CA ALA A 94 4.07 16.19 -21.42
C ALA A 94 3.47 17.35 -22.24
N THR A 95 2.14 17.41 -22.35
CA THR A 95 1.43 18.41 -23.16
C THR A 95 1.38 19.78 -22.48
N ASN A 96 1.03 19.83 -21.19
CA ASN A 96 0.72 21.10 -20.52
C ASN A 96 1.91 21.67 -19.73
N ARG A 97 2.88 20.83 -19.36
CA ARG A 97 4.06 21.23 -18.56
C ARG A 97 5.38 21.00 -19.29
N PHE A 98 5.36 20.35 -20.46
CA PHE A 98 6.55 19.99 -21.25
C PHE A 98 7.56 19.14 -20.47
N ILE A 99 7.06 18.30 -19.55
CA ILE A 99 7.87 17.43 -18.72
C ILE A 99 7.65 15.98 -19.15
N SER A 100 8.73 15.33 -19.59
CA SER A 100 8.74 13.90 -19.85
C SER A 100 9.34 13.18 -18.65
N VAL A 101 8.53 12.38 -17.96
CA VAL A 101 8.93 11.52 -16.84
C VAL A 101 8.46 10.10 -17.08
N HIS A 102 9.06 9.15 -16.37
CA HIS A 102 8.56 7.77 -16.37
C HIS A 102 7.33 7.65 -15.46
N PHE A 103 6.38 6.75 -15.77
CA PHE A 103 5.16 6.55 -14.96
C PHE A 103 5.45 6.27 -13.49
N SER A 104 6.54 5.56 -13.19
CA SER A 104 6.96 5.26 -11.82
C SER A 104 7.30 6.52 -11.02
N THR A 105 7.76 7.59 -11.68
CA THR A 105 8.04 8.86 -11.03
C THR A 105 6.74 9.49 -10.55
N ILE A 106 5.72 9.54 -11.41
CA ILE A 106 4.39 10.05 -11.06
C ILE A 106 3.80 9.25 -9.91
N LEU A 107 3.80 7.91 -10.02
CA LEU A 107 3.26 7.03 -8.99
C LEU A 107 3.92 7.29 -7.63
N ARG A 108 5.25 7.30 -7.57
CA ARG A 108 5.98 7.57 -6.32
C ARG A 108 5.72 8.98 -5.79
N THR A 109 5.60 9.97 -6.67
CA THR A 109 5.28 11.34 -6.22
C THR A 109 3.87 11.41 -5.63
N LEU A 110 2.89 10.72 -6.22
CA LEU A 110 1.51 10.67 -5.72
C LEU A 110 1.43 9.91 -4.39
N GLU A 111 2.15 8.80 -4.25
CA GLU A 111 2.25 8.07 -2.98
C GLU A 111 2.87 8.94 -1.88
N CYS A 112 3.95 9.67 -2.21
CA CYS A 112 4.60 10.60 -1.28
C CYS A 112 3.70 11.77 -0.87
N THR A 113 2.78 12.22 -1.72
CA THR A 113 1.80 13.28 -1.39
C THR A 113 0.57 12.75 -0.66
N GLY A 114 0.49 11.44 -0.41
CA GLY A 114 -0.61 10.82 0.33
C GLY A 114 -1.82 10.45 -0.54
N VAL A 115 -1.68 10.47 -1.87
CA VAL A 115 -2.73 9.99 -2.78
C VAL A 115 -2.69 8.47 -2.81
N SER A 116 -3.77 7.84 -2.33
CA SER A 116 -3.94 6.39 -2.41
C SER A 116 -4.80 6.00 -3.61
N CYS A 117 -4.39 5.00 -4.39
CA CYS A 117 -5.23 4.42 -5.42
C CYS A 117 -6.31 3.53 -4.79
N LYS A 118 -7.58 3.86 -5.00
CA LYS A 118 -8.69 2.97 -4.62
C LYS A 118 -8.95 1.98 -5.75
N LYS A 119 -8.99 0.68 -5.43
CA LYS A 119 -9.36 -0.34 -6.41
C LYS A 119 -10.79 -0.07 -6.90
N LEU A 120 -10.94 0.21 -8.19
CA LEU A 120 -12.25 0.36 -8.82
C LEU A 120 -13.05 -0.93 -8.61
N ARG A 121 -14.30 -0.77 -8.16
CA ARG A 121 -15.24 -1.88 -8.04
C ARG A 121 -15.96 -1.99 -9.38
N LYS A 122 -15.94 -3.17 -10.00
CA LYS A 122 -16.78 -3.43 -11.17
C LYS A 122 -18.24 -3.47 -10.70
N ILE A 123 -19.01 -2.48 -11.12
CA ILE A 123 -20.43 -2.36 -10.81
C ILE A 123 -21.20 -2.90 -12.03
N ALA A 124 -22.27 -3.67 -11.80
CA ALA A 124 -23.16 -4.11 -12.87
C ALA A 124 -23.85 -2.88 -13.48
N LEU A 125 -23.94 -2.81 -14.81
CA LEU A 125 -24.51 -1.66 -15.52
C LEU A 125 -26.00 -1.46 -15.19
N GLU A 126 -26.71 -2.54 -14.87
CA GLU A 126 -28.11 -2.55 -14.44
C GLU A 126 -28.30 -2.13 -12.97
N ARG A 127 -27.22 -1.89 -12.21
CA ARG A 127 -27.32 -1.58 -10.78
C ARG A 127 -27.89 -0.17 -10.60
N ASP A 128 -29.10 -0.11 -10.05
CA ASP A 128 -29.73 1.11 -9.57
C ASP A 128 -29.74 1.16 -8.03
N GLU A 129 -29.28 2.28 -7.47
CA GLU A 129 -29.23 2.49 -6.02
C GLU A 129 -30.63 2.68 -5.42
N PHE A 130 -31.56 3.31 -6.16
CA PHE A 130 -32.93 3.52 -5.68
C PHE A 130 -33.69 2.22 -5.58
N CYS A 131 -33.69 1.39 -6.64
CA CYS A 131 -34.30 0.06 -6.61
C CYS A 131 -33.73 -0.81 -5.48
N ARG A 132 -32.42 -0.73 -5.22
CA ARG A 132 -31.78 -1.49 -4.15
C ARG A 132 -32.18 -0.99 -2.76
N ALA A 133 -32.26 0.33 -2.55
CA ALA A 133 -32.71 0.91 -1.30
C ALA A 133 -34.18 0.54 -1.01
N ASP A 134 -35.04 0.61 -2.02
CA ASP A 134 -36.44 0.19 -1.93
C ASP A 134 -36.58 -1.31 -1.61
N TYR A 135 -35.78 -2.16 -2.26
CA TYR A 135 -35.73 -3.60 -1.95
C TYR A 135 -35.33 -3.85 -0.48
N VAL A 136 -34.28 -3.19 0.01
CA VAL A 136 -33.83 -3.32 1.41
C VAL A 136 -34.91 -2.84 2.37
N HIS A 137 -35.58 -1.72 2.06
CA HIS A 137 -36.68 -1.21 2.88
C HIS A 137 -37.83 -2.22 2.97
N ARG A 138 -38.28 -2.79 1.85
CA ARG A 138 -39.32 -3.83 1.83
C ARG A 138 -38.90 -5.09 2.56
N MET A 139 -37.66 -5.56 2.37
CA MET A 139 -37.18 -6.78 3.01
C MET A 139 -36.87 -6.63 4.49
N SER A 140 -36.61 -5.41 4.98
CA SER A 140 -36.31 -5.14 6.40
C SER A 140 -37.45 -5.52 7.36
N GLN A 141 -38.65 -5.76 6.85
CA GLN A 141 -39.82 -6.18 7.62
C GLN A 141 -39.75 -7.67 8.03
N TYR A 142 -38.95 -8.47 7.32
CA TYR A 142 -38.81 -9.89 7.58
C TYR A 142 -37.55 -10.14 8.42
N PRO A 143 -37.66 -10.93 9.51
CA PRO A 143 -36.49 -11.35 10.25
C PRO A 143 -35.64 -12.31 9.39
N PRO A 144 -34.31 -12.36 9.59
CA PRO A 144 -33.40 -13.12 8.75
C PRO A 144 -33.74 -14.62 8.64
N GLU A 145 -34.36 -15.20 9.66
CA GLU A 145 -34.72 -16.62 9.71
C GLU A 145 -35.80 -17.02 8.68
N TYR A 146 -36.56 -16.06 8.15
CA TYR A 146 -37.56 -16.30 7.10
C TYR A 146 -37.03 -16.07 5.68
N LEU A 147 -35.79 -15.60 5.54
CA LEU A 147 -35.22 -15.28 4.23
C LEU A 147 -34.37 -16.45 3.73
N SER A 148 -34.79 -17.06 2.63
CA SER A 148 -34.00 -18.02 1.86
C SER A 148 -33.57 -17.39 0.54
N PHE A 149 -32.29 -17.51 0.20
CA PHE A 149 -31.73 -16.98 -1.05
C PHE A 149 -31.43 -18.12 -2.02
N LEU A 150 -31.81 -17.90 -3.28
CA LEU A 150 -31.55 -18.81 -4.39
C LEU A 150 -30.74 -18.03 -5.42
N ASP A 151 -29.67 -18.64 -5.93
CA ASP A 151 -28.82 -18.06 -6.95
C ASP A 151 -28.36 -19.14 -7.94
N GLU A 152 -28.10 -18.72 -9.18
CA GLU A 152 -27.60 -19.59 -10.24
C GLU A 152 -26.17 -19.17 -10.61
N THR A 153 -25.24 -20.10 -10.52
CA THR A 153 -23.85 -19.88 -10.91
C THR A 153 -23.45 -20.85 -12.01
N SER A 154 -22.92 -20.33 -13.11
CA SER A 154 -22.30 -21.16 -14.14
C SER A 154 -20.93 -21.67 -13.67
N LYS A 155 -20.65 -22.94 -13.94
CA LYS A 155 -19.37 -23.57 -13.64
C LYS A 155 -18.66 -23.93 -14.94
N ASP A 156 -17.50 -23.34 -15.17
CA ASP A 156 -16.55 -23.77 -16.21
C ASP A 156 -15.39 -24.53 -15.54
N GLU A 157 -15.03 -25.70 -16.06
CA GLU A 157 -13.93 -26.53 -15.56
C GLU A 157 -12.57 -25.82 -15.60
N ARG A 158 -12.46 -24.72 -16.36
CA ARG A 158 -11.24 -23.92 -16.48
C ARG A 158 -11.04 -22.90 -15.35
N THR A 159 -12.05 -22.64 -14.52
CA THR A 159 -11.99 -21.56 -13.51
C THR A 159 -11.95 -22.14 -12.09
N LEU A 160 -10.74 -22.23 -11.51
CA LEU A 160 -10.49 -22.77 -10.16
C LEU A 160 -10.74 -21.73 -9.04
N THR A 161 -11.89 -21.09 -9.01
CA THR A 161 -12.24 -20.16 -7.91
C THR A 161 -13.41 -20.69 -7.09
N ARG A 162 -13.15 -20.97 -5.82
CA ARG A 162 -14.19 -21.24 -4.82
C ARG A 162 -14.74 -19.90 -4.31
N GLY A 163 -16.02 -19.63 -4.59
CA GLY A 163 -16.77 -18.58 -3.92
C GLY A 163 -17.09 -18.99 -2.48
N TYR A 164 -17.19 -18.03 -1.57
CA TYR A 164 -17.59 -18.25 -0.19
C TYR A 164 -19.05 -18.75 -0.15
N GLY A 165 -19.31 -19.83 0.58
CA GLY A 165 -20.67 -20.27 0.94
C GLY A 165 -21.20 -19.50 2.15
N SER A 166 -22.52 -19.48 2.33
CA SER A 166 -23.16 -18.95 3.53
C SER A 166 -22.70 -19.68 4.79
N LEU A 167 -22.69 -19.00 5.94
CA LEU A 167 -22.26 -19.55 7.24
C LEU A 167 -23.07 -20.78 7.66
N ASP A 168 -24.33 -20.87 7.24
CA ASP A 168 -25.24 -21.99 7.54
C ASP A 168 -25.27 -23.09 6.46
N GLY A 169 -24.44 -22.97 5.42
CA GLY A 169 -24.31 -23.96 4.36
C GLY A 169 -25.26 -23.79 3.17
N ILE A 170 -25.28 -24.78 2.29
CA ILE A 170 -26.16 -24.87 1.12
C ILE A 170 -27.28 -25.85 1.45
N VAL A 171 -28.54 -25.41 1.39
CA VAL A 171 -29.71 -26.25 1.70
C VAL A 171 -29.93 -27.30 0.60
N ALA A 172 -29.87 -26.88 -0.66
CA ALA A 172 -29.99 -27.76 -1.82
C ALA A 172 -29.19 -27.19 -3.00
N CYS A 173 -28.64 -28.06 -3.85
CA CYS A 173 -28.01 -27.67 -5.11
C CYS A 173 -28.28 -28.71 -6.20
N LYS A 174 -28.49 -28.25 -7.44
CA LYS A 174 -28.58 -29.11 -8.63
C LYS A 174 -27.63 -28.56 -9.69
N ALA A 175 -26.73 -29.42 -10.16
CA ALA A 175 -25.87 -29.13 -11.29
C ALA A 175 -26.52 -29.70 -12.55
N VAL A 176 -26.64 -28.88 -13.60
CA VAL A 176 -27.18 -29.27 -14.90
C VAL A 176 -26.15 -28.95 -15.97
N GLU A 177 -25.98 -29.87 -16.92
CA GLU A 177 -25.13 -29.63 -18.08
C GLU A 177 -25.87 -28.73 -19.07
N GLY A 178 -25.28 -27.57 -19.41
CA GLY A 178 -25.93 -26.54 -20.22
C GLY A 178 -26.67 -25.51 -19.35
N SER A 179 -27.91 -25.18 -19.72
CA SER A 179 -28.74 -24.18 -19.03
C SER A 179 -29.86 -24.83 -18.24
N MET A 180 -30.18 -24.28 -17.07
CA MET A 180 -31.36 -24.68 -16.30
C MET A 180 -32.63 -24.24 -17.04
N THR A 181 -33.49 -25.19 -17.44
CA THR A 181 -34.79 -24.86 -18.04
C THR A 181 -35.84 -24.60 -16.95
N LYS A 182 -36.92 -23.91 -17.32
CA LYS A 182 -38.02 -23.60 -16.41
C LYS A 182 -38.63 -24.88 -15.80
N GLU A 183 -38.82 -25.92 -16.60
CA GLU A 183 -39.40 -27.19 -16.18
C GLU A 183 -38.49 -27.88 -15.14
N LEU A 184 -37.19 -27.94 -15.42
CA LEU A 184 -36.19 -28.52 -14.53
C LEU A 184 -36.03 -27.74 -13.22
N PHE A 185 -36.21 -26.42 -13.28
CA PHE A 185 -36.17 -25.54 -12.11
C PHE A 185 -37.39 -25.74 -11.21
N LEU A 186 -38.60 -25.81 -11.78
CA LEU A 186 -39.83 -26.05 -11.02
C LEU A 186 -39.83 -27.45 -10.38
N GLU A 187 -39.42 -28.48 -11.13
CA GLU A 187 -39.25 -29.84 -10.59
C GLU A 187 -38.23 -29.84 -9.43
N TRP A 188 -37.10 -29.15 -9.60
CA TRP A 188 -36.10 -29.08 -8.53
C TRP A 188 -36.64 -28.40 -7.27
N LEU A 189 -37.36 -27.28 -7.42
CA LEU A 189 -37.99 -26.60 -6.29
C LEU A 189 -38.96 -27.52 -5.55
N GLU A 190 -39.82 -28.24 -6.27
CA GLU A 190 -40.84 -29.10 -5.68
C GLU A 190 -40.25 -30.30 -4.92
N PHE A 191 -39.20 -30.93 -5.45
CA PHE A 191 -38.69 -32.20 -4.91
C PHE A 191 -37.41 -32.10 -4.07
N ASN A 192 -36.69 -30.96 -4.10
CA ASN A 192 -35.37 -30.84 -3.44
C ASN A 192 -35.25 -29.67 -2.48
N VAL A 193 -36.10 -28.63 -2.59
CA VAL A 193 -36.01 -27.42 -1.76
C VAL A 193 -37.10 -27.37 -0.69
N VAL A 194 -38.28 -27.91 -0.97
CA VAL A 194 -39.44 -27.99 -0.05
C VAL A 194 -39.32 -29.16 0.92
#